data_AF-A0AAW0HLF6-F1
#
_entry.id   AF-A0AAW0HLF6-F1
#
_cell.length_a   1.000
_cell.length_b   1.000
_cell.length_c   1.000
_cell.angle_alpha   90.00
_cell.angle_beta   90.00
_cell.angle_gamma   90.00
#
_symmetry.space_group_name_H-M   'P 1'
#
loop_
_entity.id
_entity.type
_entity.pdbx_description
1 polymer ?
#
loop_
_entity_poly.entity_id
_entity_poly.type
_entity_poly.pdbx_seq_one_letter_code
_entity_poly.pdbx_strand_id
1 'polypeptide(L)' 'MQVLRVRKQTVAGVNHYLDVTVGQTICTKSQPNSTECPFHDQPHLMRKTLCSFQIYTVPWEGTHSLTKSSCKAA' A
#
# COMPACT_ATOMS: atom_id res chain seq x y z
N MET A 1 0.60 -7.08 6.66
CA MET A 1 0.62 -6.62 5.25
C MET A 1 1.96 -6.96 4.65
N GLN A 2 2.08 -7.15 3.34
CA GLN A 2 3.35 -7.52 2.73
C GLN A 2 3.58 -6.75 1.43
N VAL A 3 4.81 -6.27 1.23
CA VAL A 3 5.27 -5.73 -0.04
C VAL A 3 5.78 -6.89 -0.90
N LEU A 4 5.18 -7.10 -2.06
CA LEU A 4 5.54 -8.18 -2.98
C LEU A 4 6.61 -7.72 -3.96
N ARG A 5 6.47 -6.51 -4.48
CA ARG A 5 7.42 -5.96 -5.46
C ARG A 5 7.49 -4.44 -5.34
N VAL A 6 8.71 -3.94 -5.48
CA VAL A 6 9.01 -2.51 -5.58
C VAL A 6 9.83 -2.28 -6.84
N ARG A 7 9.45 -1.26 -7.60
CA ARG A 7 10.26 -0.74 -8.72
C ARG A 7 10.30 0.78 -8.64
N LYS A 8 11.40 1.35 -9.10
CA LYS A 8 11.61 2.80 -9.18
C LYS A 8 12.01 3.17 -10.61
N GLN A 9 11.48 4.28 -11.11
CA GLN A 9 11.87 4.87 -12.37
C GLN A 9 12.18 6.35 -12.14
N THR A 10 13.38 6.77 -12.55
CA THR A 10 13.81 8.17 -12.49
C THR A 10 13.39 8.88 -13.78
N VAL A 11 12.75 10.04 -13.64
CA VAL A 11 12.27 10.91 -14.74
C VAL A 11 12.52 12.37 -14.34
N ALA A 12 11.68 13.34 -14.75
CA ALA A 12 11.64 14.69 -14.16
C ALA A 12 11.08 14.70 -12.70
N GLY A 13 11.45 13.69 -11.93
CA GLY A 13 10.89 13.27 -10.65
C GLY A 13 11.16 11.78 -10.45
N VAL A 14 10.38 11.10 -9.61
CA VAL A 14 10.52 9.66 -9.35
C VAL A 14 9.16 8.99 -9.38
N ASN A 15 9.00 7.98 -10.25
CA ASN A 15 7.87 7.05 -10.19
C ASN A 15 8.24 5.84 -9.33
N HIS A 16 7.41 5.54 -8.33
CA HIS A 16 7.44 4.32 -7.56
C HIS A 16 6.29 3.42 -7.98
N TYR A 17 6.59 2.15 -8.26
CA TYR A 17 5.60 1.13 -8.52
C TYR A 17 5.64 0.11 -7.38
N LEU A 18 4.53 -0.04 -6.69
CA LEU A 18 4.39 -0.89 -5.52
C LEU A 18 3.31 -1.93 -5.76
N ASP A 19 3.69 -3.21 -5.70
CA ASP A 19 2.75 -4.32 -5.67
C ASP A 19 2.72 -4.85 -4.23
N VAL A 20 1.57 -4.78 -3.57
CA VAL A 20 1.42 -5.07 -2.14
C VAL A 20 0.19 -5.93 -1.87
N THR A 21 0.26 -6.74 -0.82
CA THR A 21 -0.89 -7.45 -0.27
C THR A 21 -1.46 -6.67 0.90
N VAL A 22 -2.68 -6.20 0.73
CA VAL A 22 -3.48 -5.54 1.75
C VAL A 22 -4.51 -6.53 2.26
N GLY A 23 -4.81 -6.50 3.56
CA GLY A 23 -5.80 -7.37 4.17
C GLY A 23 -6.46 -6.68 5.35
N GLN A 24 -7.59 -7.22 5.77
CA GLN A 24 -8.32 -6.68 6.92
C GLN A 24 -7.54 -6.94 8.22
N THR A 25 -7.35 -5.88 8.99
CA THR A 25 -6.73 -5.90 10.32
C THR A 25 -7.78 -5.83 11.40
N ILE A 26 -7.44 -6.24 12.63
CA ILE A 26 -8.34 -6.11 13.79
C ILE A 26 -8.49 -4.66 14.26
N CYS A 27 -7.57 -3.78 13.86
CA CYS A 27 -7.58 -2.38 14.23
C CYS A 27 -8.60 -1.58 13.43
N THR A 28 -9.14 -0.53 14.08
CA THR A 28 -9.95 0.48 13.40
C THR A 28 -9.08 1.55 12.75
N LYS A 29 -9.57 2.19 11.67
CA LYS A 29 -8.80 3.20 10.92
C LYS A 29 -8.49 4.46 11.75
N SER A 30 -9.35 4.80 12.71
CA SER A 30 -9.24 5.99 13.57
C SER A 30 -8.53 5.74 14.89
N GLN A 31 -8.06 4.51 15.14
CA GLN A 31 -7.38 4.18 16.38
C GLN A 31 -6.00 4.87 16.41
N PRO A 32 -5.61 5.48 17.55
CA PRO A 32 -4.31 6.14 17.65
C PRO A 32 -3.19 5.11 17.55
N ASN A 33 -2.38 5.25 16.48
CA ASN A 33 -1.09 4.60 16.19
C ASN A 33 -0.67 3.46 17.11
N SER A 34 -1.41 2.35 17.12
CA SER A 34 -0.87 1.07 17.56
C SER A 34 0.09 0.61 16.48
N THR A 35 1.38 0.66 16.78
CA THR A 35 2.49 0.28 15.88
C THR A 35 2.33 -1.16 15.36
N GLU A 36 1.53 -1.97 16.05
CA GLU A 36 1.20 -3.34 15.70
C GLU A 36 -0.31 -3.48 15.49
N CYS A 37 -0.72 -3.67 14.24
CA CYS A 37 -2.09 -4.03 13.88
C CYS A 37 -2.07 -5.35 13.12
N PRO A 38 -2.27 -6.48 13.83
CA PRO A 38 -2.24 -7.79 13.20
C PRO A 38 -3.44 -7.95 12.28
N PHE A 39 -3.30 -8.90 11.35
CA PHE A 39 -4.40 -9.30 10.52
C PHE A 39 -5.45 -10.09 11.31
N HIS A 40 -6.67 -10.15 10.79
CA HIS A 40 -7.75 -10.83 11.48
C HIS A 40 -7.70 -12.36 11.30
N ASP A 41 -7.47 -13.14 12.36
CA ASP A 41 -7.30 -14.61 12.25
C ASP A 41 -8.52 -15.41 11.74
N GLN A 42 -9.70 -14.79 11.58
CA GLN A 42 -10.89 -15.47 11.08
C GLN A 42 -10.81 -15.69 9.56
N PRO A 43 -10.95 -16.94 9.05
CA PRO A 43 -10.78 -17.27 7.63
C PRO A 43 -11.67 -16.46 6.68
N HIS A 44 -12.86 -16.09 7.13
CA HIS A 44 -13.83 -15.31 6.35
C HIS A 44 -13.45 -13.83 6.22
N LEU A 45 -12.65 -13.31 7.17
CA LEU A 45 -12.19 -11.93 7.26
C LEU A 45 -10.72 -11.78 6.82
N MET A 46 -10.01 -12.90 6.62
CA MET A 46 -8.70 -13.02 5.97
C MET A 46 -8.73 -12.72 4.46
N ARG A 47 -9.62 -11.84 3.98
CA ARG A 47 -9.66 -11.43 2.57
C ARG A 47 -8.43 -10.58 2.27
N LYS A 48 -7.44 -11.20 1.66
CA LYS A 48 -6.26 -10.55 1.10
C LYS A 48 -6.60 -10.03 -0.29
N THR A 49 -6.16 -8.83 -0.56
CA THR A 49 -6.34 -8.14 -1.83
C THR A 49 -4.95 -7.76 -2.33
N LEU A 50 -4.66 -8.10 -3.57
CA LEU A 50 -3.44 -7.66 -4.24
C LEU A 50 -3.69 -6.29 -4.85
N CYS A 51 -2.88 -5.32 -4.46
CA CYS A 51 -2.98 -3.95 -4.94
C CYS A 51 -1.68 -3.53 -5.63
N SER A 52 -1.83 -2.81 -6.74
CA SER A 52 -0.75 -2.16 -7.47
C SER A 52 -0.95 -0.66 -7.40
N PHE A 53 0.08 0.05 -6.96
CA PHE A 53 0.11 1.50 -6.84
C PHE A 53 1.24 2.09 -7.67
N GLN A 54 0.97 3.25 -8.28
CA GLN A 54 1.98 4.10 -8.88
C GLN A 54 1.98 5.44 -8.16
N ILE A 55 3.12 5.79 -7.56
CA ILE A 55 3.30 7.04 -6.82
C ILE A 55 4.33 7.86 -7.55
N TYR A 56 3.96 9.06 -7.99
CA TYR A 56 4.89 10.05 -8.52
C TYR A 56 5.37 10.94 -7.39
N THR A 57 6.67 11.22 -7.35
CA THR A 57 7.31 12.01 -6.31
C THR A 57 8.19 13.07 -6.96
N VAL A 58 8.14 14.30 -6.44
CA VAL A 58 9.05 15.38 -6.81
C VAL A 58 9.89 15.72 -5.57
N PRO A 59 11.05 15.09 -5.38
CA PRO A 59 11.77 15.14 -4.10
C PRO A 59 12.16 16.55 -3.66
N TRP A 60 12.52 17.42 -4.60
CA TRP A 60 12.93 18.81 -4.31
C TRP A 60 11.75 19.73 -3.96
N GLU A 61 10.52 19.35 -4.31
CA GLU A 61 9.30 20.04 -3.87
C GLU A 61 8.66 19.36 -2.65
N GLY A 62 9.17 18.20 -2.21
CA GLY A 62 8.61 17.42 -1.11
C GLY A 62 7.22 16.85 -1.40
N THR A 63 6.84 16.74 -2.68
CA THR A 63 5.48 16.30 -3.06
C THR A 63 5.44 14.83 -3.47
N HIS A 64 4.33 14.18 -3.14
CA HIS A 64 4.01 12.82 -3.55
C HIS A 64 2.57 12.78 -4.05
N SER A 65 2.31 12.05 -5.13
CA SER A 65 0.98 11.93 -5.72
C SER A 65 0.72 10.49 -6.15
N LEU A 66 -0.42 9.95 -5.72
CA LEU A 66 -0.89 8.65 -6.19
C LEU A 66 -1.46 8.82 -7.60
N THR A 67 -0.75 8.33 -8.60
CA THR A 67 -1.12 8.50 -10.02
C THR A 67 -1.94 7.33 -10.55
N LYS A 68 -1.73 6.12 -10.01
CA LYS A 68 -2.55 4.94 -10.30
C LYS A 68 -2.76 4.10 -9.06
N SER A 69 -3.96 3.55 -8.92
CA SER A 69 -4.31 2.55 -7.92
C SER A 69 -5.21 1.49 -8.55
N SER A 70 -4.89 0.23 -8.32
CA SER A 70 -5.71 -0.90 -8.74
C SER A 70 -5.62 -2.00 -7.71
N CYS A 71 -6.75 -2.58 -7.33
CA CYS A 71 -6.80 -3.67 -6.36
C CYS A 71 -7.70 -4.79 -6.89
N LYS A 72 -7.29 -6.04 -6.67
CA LYS A 72 -8.04 -7.23 -7.06
C LYS A 72 -8.02 -8.23 -5.91
N ALA A 73 -9.10 -8.98 -5.74
CA ALA A 73 -9.11 -10.12 -4.81
C ALA A 73 -7.95 -11.04 -5.18
N ALA A 74 -7.16 -11.43 -4.17
CA ALA A 74 -6.03 -12.33 -4.34
C ALA A 74 -6.50 -13.77 -4.56
#